data_AF-A0A7H8UJV2-F1
#
_entry.id   AF-A0A7H8UJV2-F1
#
_cell.length_a   1.000
_cell.length_b   1.000
_cell.length_c   1.000
_cell.angle_alpha   90.00
_cell.angle_beta   90.00
_cell.angle_gamma   90.00
#
_symmetry.space_group_name_H-M   'P 1'
#
loop_
_entity.id
_entity.type
_entity.pdbx_description
1 polymer ?
#
loop_
_entity_poly.entity_id
_entity_poly.type
_entity_poly.pdbx_seq_one_letter_code
_entity_poly.pdbx_strand_id
1 'polypeptide(L)'
;MSRFTAIICAVVICLLVFMAWAINHYRGNAITYRDQRDKATVRADTSEAITNNVIIAMNLIRDISQATQNAKNDLAQKGETQIVYIRQELEGDLCAKQLVPSAAANSLREYADSVRTGAAGTDKR
;
A
#
# COMPACT_ATOMS: atom_id res chain seq x y z
N MET A 1 -31.85 49.17 59.76
CA MET A 1 -30.49 48.86 59.28
C MET A 1 -29.76 50.16 59.01
N SER A 2 -28.49 50.27 59.41
CA SER A 2 -27.66 51.45 59.14
C SER A 2 -27.31 51.52 57.65
N ARG A 3 -27.18 52.74 57.09
CA ARG A 3 -26.72 52.95 55.70
C ARG A 3 -25.38 52.25 55.44
N PHE A 4 -24.50 52.17 56.45
CA PHE A 4 -23.26 51.42 56.40
C PHE A 4 -23.48 49.91 56.20
N THR A 5 -24.45 49.31 56.91
CA THR A 5 -24.79 47.90 56.76
C THR A 5 -25.25 47.61 55.33
N ALA A 6 -26.04 48.50 54.72
CA ALA A 6 -26.49 48.35 53.34
C ALA A 6 -25.34 48.43 52.32
N ILE A 7 -24.39 49.35 52.53
CA ILE A 7 -23.20 49.50 51.66
C ILE A 7 -22.32 48.25 51.74
N ILE A 8 -22.07 47.73 52.95
CA ILE A 8 -21.28 46.51 53.15
C ILE A 8 -21.96 45.32 52.46
N CYS A 9 -23.27 45.15 52.62
CA CYS A 9 -24.02 44.09 51.94
C CYS A 9 -23.92 44.20 50.41
N ALA A 10 -24.03 45.42 49.85
CA ALA A 10 -23.92 45.64 48.41
C ALA A 10 -22.52 45.27 47.87
N VAL A 11 -21.46 45.63 48.60
CA VAL A 11 -20.07 45.27 48.23
C VAL A 11 -19.88 43.75 48.27
N VAL A 12 -20.37 43.07 49.31
CA VAL A 12 -20.27 41.61 49.41
C VAL A 12 -20.99 40.91 48.26
N ILE A 13 -22.21 41.36 47.91
CA ILE A 13 -22.96 40.79 46.79
C ILE A 13 -22.22 41.01 45.46
N CYS A 14 -21.69 42.22 45.23
CA CYS A 14 -20.88 42.51 44.04
C CYS A 14 -19.67 41.57 43.95
N LEU A 15 -18.93 41.38 45.05
CA LEU A 15 -17.76 40.49 45.06
C LEU A 15 -18.13 39.05 44.71
N LEU A 16 -19.25 38.54 45.23
CA LEU A 16 -19.72 37.19 44.93
C LEU A 16 -20.10 37.03 43.46
N VAL A 17 -20.77 38.03 42.86
CA VAL A 17 -21.14 38.00 41.43
C VAL A 17 -19.89 38.03 40.54
N PHE A 18 -18.92 38.89 40.84
CA PHE A 18 -17.65 38.93 40.10
C PHE A 18 -16.87 37.62 40.20
N MET A 19 -16.82 37.02 41.39
CA MET A 19 -16.15 35.74 41.59
C MET A 19 -16.84 34.61 40.82
N ALA A 20 -18.17 34.55 40.84
CA ALA A 20 -18.93 33.56 40.08
C ALA A 20 -18.69 33.69 38.57
N TRP A 21 -18.67 34.93 38.06
CA TRP A 21 -18.37 35.20 36.65
C TRP A 21 -16.93 34.82 36.28
N ALA A 22 -15.95 35.19 37.11
CA ALA A 22 -14.55 34.85 36.90
C ALA A 22 -14.33 33.33 36.86
N ILE A 23 -14.90 32.59 37.81
CA ILE A 23 -14.82 31.12 37.84
C ILE A 23 -15.39 30.51 36.55
N ASN A 24 -16.54 31.00 36.09
CA ASN A 24 -17.17 30.50 34.87
C ASN A 24 -16.32 30.81 33.62
N HIS A 25 -15.72 32.00 33.56
CA HIS A 25 -14.83 32.39 32.47
C HIS A 25 -13.58 31.50 32.39
N TYR A 26 -12.94 31.23 33.53
CA TYR A 26 -11.77 30.35 33.57
C TYR A 26 -12.11 28.88 33.28
N ARG A 27 -13.28 28.40 33.70
CA ARG A 27 -13.74 27.04 33.36
C ARG A 27 -13.98 26.86 31.86
N GLY A 28 -14.60 27.84 31.19
CA GLY A 28 -14.83 27.79 29.75
C GLY A 28 -13.54 27.67 28.94
N ASN A 29 -12.51 28.42 29.33
CA ASN A 29 -11.18 28.33 28.71
C ASN A 29 -10.52 26.96 28.97
N ALA A 30 -10.61 26.42 30.19
CA ALA A 30 -10.01 25.12 30.50
C ALA A 30 -10.62 23.97 29.66
N ILE A 31 -11.93 24.00 29.41
CA ILE A 31 -12.62 22.99 28.59
C ILE A 31 -12.18 23.09 27.13
N THR A 32 -12.06 24.30 26.58
CA THR A 32 -11.63 24.51 25.19
C THR A 32 -10.16 24.11 24.98
N TYR A 33 -9.27 24.41 25.92
CA TYR A 33 -7.87 23.95 25.84
C TYR A 33 -7.75 22.43 25.91
N ARG A 34 -8.56 21.78 26.75
CA ARG A 34 -8.60 20.32 26.84
C ARG A 34 -9.13 19.69 25.55
N ASP A 35 -10.21 20.22 24.99
CA ASP A 35 -10.79 19.72 23.73
C ASP A 35 -9.82 19.84 22.55
N GLN A 36 -9.12 20.97 22.44
CA GLN A 36 -8.09 21.15 21.41
C GLN A 36 -6.94 20.15 21.56
N ARG A 37 -6.50 19.90 22.81
CA ARG A 37 -5.50 18.86 23.09
C ARG A 37 -6.01 17.49 22.70
N ASP A 38 -7.18 17.07 23.19
CA ASP A 38 -7.76 15.75 22.91
C ASP A 38 -7.87 15.54 21.40
N LYS A 39 -8.34 16.54 20.64
CA LYS A 39 -8.39 16.51 19.18
C LYS A 39 -7.01 16.38 18.53
N ALA A 40 -6.00 17.07 19.04
CA ALA A 40 -4.63 16.97 18.56
C ALA A 40 -4.00 15.61 18.86
N THR A 41 -4.21 15.05 20.06
CA THR A 41 -3.78 13.69 20.41
C THR A 41 -4.47 12.64 19.54
N VAL A 42 -5.79 12.70 19.36
CA VAL A 42 -6.50 11.78 18.46
C VAL A 42 -5.96 11.89 17.03
N ARG A 43 -5.63 13.09 16.56
CA ARG A 43 -5.01 13.28 15.24
C ARG A 43 -3.58 12.73 15.17
N ALA A 44 -2.82 12.84 16.26
CA ALA A 44 -1.48 12.29 16.34
C ALA A 44 -1.52 10.76 16.38
N ASP A 45 -2.35 10.17 17.24
CA ASP A 45 -2.53 8.72 17.38
C ASP A 45 -3.01 8.09 16.06
N THR A 46 -3.95 8.75 15.36
CA THR A 46 -4.39 8.29 14.04
C THR A 46 -3.28 8.38 13.00
N SER A 47 -2.45 9.43 13.02
CA SER A 47 -1.29 9.56 12.13
C SER A 47 -0.19 8.54 12.44
N GLU A 48 0.03 8.24 13.71
CA GLU A 48 0.99 7.23 14.16
C GLU A 48 0.52 5.83 13.75
N ALA A 49 -0.76 5.52 13.94
CA ALA A 49 -1.36 4.26 13.47
C ALA A 49 -1.25 4.09 11.95
N ILE A 50 -1.52 5.15 11.17
CA ILE A 50 -1.37 5.13 9.72
C ILE A 50 0.10 4.90 9.33
N THR A 51 1.02 5.59 10.00
CA THR A 51 2.46 5.50 9.70
C THR A 51 3.01 4.10 9.99
N ASN A 52 2.63 3.49 11.11
CA ASN A 52 3.01 2.12 11.43
C ASN A 52 2.50 1.11 10.39
N ASN A 53 1.25 1.26 9.93
CA ASN A 53 0.70 0.42 8.87
C ASN A 53 1.47 0.59 7.54
N VAL A 54 1.82 1.83 7.19
CA VAL A 54 2.59 2.13 5.97
C VAL A 54 4.01 1.55 6.05
N ILE A 55 4.68 1.65 7.20
CA ILE A 55 6.02 1.07 7.40
C ILE A 55 5.99 -0.46 7.26
N ILE A 56 5.00 -1.12 7.88
CA ILE A 56 4.82 -2.58 7.76
C ILE A 56 4.59 -2.96 6.30
N ALA A 57 3.72 -2.22 5.58
CA ALA A 57 3.47 -2.46 4.17
C ALA A 57 4.72 -2.25 3.30
N MET A 58 5.52 -1.21 3.55
CA MET A 58 6.78 -0.96 2.82
C MET A 58 7.82 -2.07 3.05
N ASN A 59 7.96 -2.56 4.27
CA ASN A 59 8.85 -3.68 4.58
C ASN A 59 8.37 -4.96 3.87
N LEU A 60 7.06 -5.26 3.94
CA LEU A 60 6.48 -6.39 3.23
C LEU A 60 6.71 -6.31 1.70
N ILE A 61 6.49 -5.15 1.09
CA ILE A 61 6.71 -4.94 -0.35
C ILE A 61 8.20 -5.12 -0.69
N ARG A 62 9.10 -4.62 0.15
CA ARG A 62 10.55 -4.80 -0.03
C ARG A 62 10.92 -6.28 0.02
N ASP A 63 10.42 -7.01 1.00
CA ASP A 63 10.69 -8.44 1.16
C ASP A 63 10.15 -9.26 -0.01
N ILE A 64 8.92 -8.99 -0.47
CA ILE A 64 8.34 -9.64 -1.65
C ILE A 64 9.16 -9.31 -2.90
N SER A 65 9.54 -8.04 -3.09
CA SER A 65 10.35 -7.60 -4.23
C SER A 65 11.72 -8.28 -4.23
N GLN A 66 12.38 -8.35 -3.07
CA GLN A 66 13.67 -9.01 -2.93
C GLN A 66 13.57 -10.52 -3.16
N ALA A 67 12.57 -11.19 -2.58
CA ALA A 67 12.31 -12.60 -2.84
C ALA A 67 12.04 -12.88 -4.32
N THR A 68 11.29 -11.99 -4.99
CA THR A 68 11.01 -12.08 -6.43
C THR A 68 12.27 -11.87 -7.27
N GLN A 69 13.11 -10.89 -6.94
CA GLN A 69 14.37 -10.65 -7.64
C GLN A 69 15.34 -11.81 -7.44
N ASN A 70 15.45 -12.34 -6.23
CA ASN A 70 16.26 -13.51 -5.93
C ASN A 70 15.79 -14.74 -6.73
N ALA A 71 14.48 -15.00 -6.78
CA ALA A 71 13.92 -16.07 -7.60
C ALA A 71 14.20 -15.87 -9.09
N LYS A 72 14.15 -14.62 -9.59
CA LYS A 72 14.53 -14.32 -10.98
C LYS A 72 16.00 -14.60 -11.27
N ASN A 73 16.90 -14.23 -10.35
CA ASN A 73 18.33 -14.49 -10.49
C ASN A 73 18.63 -15.99 -10.45
N ASP A 74 18.00 -16.74 -9.55
CA ASP A 74 18.13 -18.20 -9.45
C ASP A 74 17.62 -18.88 -10.74
N LEU A 75 16.47 -18.44 -11.26
CA LEU A 75 15.94 -18.93 -12.54
C LEU A 75 16.84 -18.58 -13.72
N ALA A 76 17.42 -17.38 -13.76
CA ALA A 76 18.35 -16.98 -14.82
C ALA A 76 19.61 -17.86 -14.79
N GLN A 77 20.21 -18.07 -13.61
CA GLN A 77 21.39 -18.92 -13.44
C GLN A 77 21.10 -20.38 -13.81
N LYS A 78 19.96 -20.92 -13.38
CA LYS A 78 19.56 -22.29 -13.72
C LYS A 78 19.26 -22.46 -15.21
N GLY A 79 18.63 -21.46 -15.83
CA GLY A 79 18.40 -21.40 -17.27
C GLY A 79 19.69 -21.33 -18.09
N GLU A 80 20.64 -20.48 -17.71
CA GLU A 80 21.96 -20.42 -18.36
C GLU A 80 22.70 -21.74 -18.27
N THR A 81 22.66 -22.40 -17.11
CA THR A 81 23.29 -23.72 -16.91
C THR A 81 22.65 -24.79 -17.81
N GLN A 82 21.32 -24.80 -17.93
CA GLN A 82 20.63 -25.77 -18.78
C GLN A 82 20.82 -25.50 -20.28
N ILE A 83 20.84 -24.24 -20.72
CA ILE A 83 21.08 -23.90 -22.12
C ILE A 83 22.50 -24.28 -22.54
N VAL A 84 23.49 -24.07 -21.67
CA VAL A 84 24.88 -24.49 -21.91
C VAL A 84 24.98 -26.01 -22.00
N TYR A 85 24.33 -26.76 -21.11
CA TYR A 85 24.32 -28.21 -21.15
C TYR A 85 23.70 -28.75 -22.44
N ILE A 86 22.54 -28.24 -22.83
CA ILE A 86 21.83 -28.66 -24.06
C ILE A 86 22.65 -28.32 -25.30
N ARG A 87 23.29 -27.14 -25.37
CA ARG A 87 24.19 -26.80 -26.48
C ARG A 87 25.40 -27.73 -26.55
N GLN A 88 25.98 -28.12 -25.42
CA GLN A 88 27.11 -29.04 -25.38
C GLN A 88 26.74 -30.44 -25.90
N GLU A 89 25.54 -30.94 -25.58
CA GLU A 89 25.04 -32.21 -26.15
C GLU A 89 24.69 -32.09 -27.64
N LEU A 90 24.08 -30.97 -28.06
CA LEU A 90 23.73 -30.72 -29.47
C LEU A 90 24.95 -30.44 -30.36
N GLU A 91 26.10 -30.04 -29.80
CA GLU A 91 27.31 -29.76 -30.57
C GLU A 91 27.88 -31.00 -31.29
N GLY A 92 27.60 -32.19 -30.75
CA GLY A 92 27.97 -33.49 -31.34
C GLY A 92 26.97 -34.04 -32.37
N ASP A 93 25.76 -33.47 -32.47
CA ASP A 93 24.73 -33.94 -33.39
C ASP A 93 24.73 -33.11 -34.70
N LEU A 94 25.07 -33.75 -35.81
CA LEU A 94 25.07 -33.17 -37.15
C LEU A 94 23.66 -32.72 -37.60
N CYS A 95 22.60 -33.38 -37.11
CA CYS A 95 21.23 -33.05 -37.46
C CYS A 95 20.73 -31.74 -36.80
N ALA A 96 21.30 -31.34 -35.66
CA ALA A 96 20.91 -30.12 -34.94
C ALA A 96 21.47 -28.83 -35.56
N LYS A 97 22.56 -28.93 -36.34
CA LYS A 97 23.19 -27.77 -37.01
C LYS A 97 22.63 -27.49 -38.40
N GLN A 98 21.87 -28.43 -38.97
CA GLN A 98 21.28 -28.29 -40.29
C GLN A 98 20.08 -27.32 -40.22
N LEU A 99 20.13 -26.22 -40.98
CA LEU A 99 18.96 -25.35 -41.10
C LEU A 99 17.80 -26.13 -41.74
N VAL A 100 16.61 -26.06 -41.13
CA VAL A 100 15.39 -26.59 -41.74
C VAL A 100 15.12 -25.80 -43.03
N PRO A 101 15.01 -26.45 -44.20
CA PRO A 101 14.72 -25.76 -45.45
C PRO A 101 13.43 -24.95 -45.34
N SER A 102 13.46 -23.70 -45.79
CA SER A 102 12.31 -22.77 -45.69
C SER A 102 11.04 -23.29 -46.36
N ALA A 103 11.19 -24.10 -47.41
CA ALA A 103 10.09 -24.80 -48.07
C ALA A 103 9.38 -25.77 -47.11
N ALA A 104 10.11 -26.61 -46.38
CA ALA A 104 9.54 -27.55 -45.42
C ALA A 104 8.91 -26.81 -44.23
N ALA A 105 9.55 -25.75 -43.74
CA ALA A 105 8.99 -24.90 -42.67
C ALA A 105 7.69 -24.21 -43.10
N ASN A 106 7.61 -23.72 -44.35
CA ASN A 106 6.39 -23.12 -44.88
C ASN A 106 5.29 -24.15 -45.08
N SER A 107 5.58 -25.35 -45.59
CA SER A 107 4.59 -26.43 -45.73
C SER A 107 3.99 -26.84 -44.38
N LEU A 108 4.81 -26.93 -43.33
CA LEU A 108 4.32 -27.22 -41.98
C LEU A 108 3.46 -26.10 -41.41
N ARG A 109 3.83 -24.84 -41.68
CA ARG A 109 3.07 -23.66 -41.25
C ARG A 109 1.71 -23.59 -41.95
N GLU A 110 1.68 -23.82 -43.25
CA GLU A 110 0.46 -23.86 -44.05
C GLU A 110 -0.47 -25.01 -43.61
N TYR A 111 0.08 -26.19 -43.31
CA TYR A 111 -0.69 -27.29 -42.73
C TYR A 111 -1.28 -26.92 -41.36
N ALA A 112 -0.49 -26.33 -40.46
CA ALA A 112 -0.97 -25.91 -39.15
C ALA A 112 -2.09 -24.87 -39.24
N ASP A 113 -1.98 -23.91 -40.15
CA ASP A 113 -3.02 -22.89 -40.40
C ASP A 113 -4.30 -23.53 -40.98
N SER A 114 -4.18 -24.56 -41.82
CA SER A 114 -5.33 -25.34 -42.32
C SER A 114 -6.07 -26.10 -41.22
N VAL A 115 -5.35 -26.66 -40.24
CA VAL A 115 -5.96 -27.36 -39.10
C VAL A 115 -6.68 -26.36 -38.19
N ARG A 116 -6.09 -25.18 -37.98
CA ARG A 116 -6.66 -24.15 -37.10
C ARG A 116 -7.92 -23.51 -37.68
N THR A 117 -7.98 -23.36 -39.00
CA THR A 117 -9.17 -22.87 -39.71
C THR A 117 -10.26 -23.93 -39.80
N GLY A 118 -9.92 -25.22 -39.90
CA GLY A 118 -10.87 -26.33 -39.87
C GLY A 118 -11.61 -26.49 -38.53
N ALA A 119 -10.97 -26.18 -37.40
CA ALA A 119 -11.58 -26.26 -36.06
C ALA A 119 -12.51 -25.07 -35.71
N ALA A 120 -12.45 -23.97 -36.47
CA ALA A 120 -13.30 -22.79 -36.28
C ALA A 120 -14.58 -22.82 -37.15
N GLY A 121 -14.77 -23.87 -37.94
CA GLY A 121 -15.90 -24.05 -38.84
C GLY A 121 -17.13 -24.67 -38.17
N THR A 122 -18.01 -23.80 -37.68
CA THR A 122 -19.46 -24.03 -37.44
C THR A 122 -19.86 -25.10 -36.42
N ASP A 123 -19.91 -24.71 -35.14
CA ASP A 123 -21.08 -25.06 -34.31
C ASP A 123 -22.12 -23.95 -34.46
N LYS A 124 -23.02 -24.14 -35.43
CA LYS A 124 -24.29 -23.42 -35.49
C LYS A 124 -25.37 -24.48 -35.33
N ARG A 125 -25.76 -24.76 -34.10
CA ARG A 125 -27.05 -25.36 -33.78
C ARG A 125 -27.86 -24.41 -32.93
#